data_AF-A0A9K3PC28-F1
#
_entry.id   AF-A0A9K3PC28-F1
#
_cell.length_a   1.000
_cell.length_b   1.000
_cell.length_c   1.000
_cell.angle_alpha   90.00
_cell.angle_beta   90.00
_cell.angle_gamma   90.00
#
_symmetry.space_group_name_H-M   'P 1'
#
loop_
_entity.id
_entity.type
_entity.pdbx_description
1 polymer ?
#
loop_
_entity_poly.entity_id
_entity_poly.type
_entity_poly.pdbx_seq_one_letter_code
_entity_poly.pdbx_strand_id
1 'polypeptide(L)'
;MMKSILLFLGLVVVSATAFAPQLFGVRETQTICFAKHVNDKAARWAKAKRPRKSRPSDINRTPTTYAIHSFQKPSEYTISDEPASPMPKPSAPAATQG
;
A
#
# COMPACT_ATOMS: atom_id res chain seq x y z
N MET A 1 45.13 -39.27 13.85
CA MET A 1 44.59 -37.90 13.72
C MET A 1 43.99 -37.61 12.33
N MET A 2 44.55 -38.10 11.22
CA MET A 2 43.98 -37.84 9.87
C MET A 2 42.63 -38.54 9.61
N LYS A 3 42.42 -39.74 10.15
CA LYS A 3 41.19 -40.54 9.95
C LYS A 3 39.94 -39.90 10.58
N SER A 4 40.10 -39.24 11.73
CA SER A 4 39.01 -38.52 12.39
C SER A 4 38.63 -37.24 11.63
N ILE A 5 39.61 -36.54 11.05
CA ILE A 5 39.35 -35.35 10.22
C ILE A 5 38.55 -35.71 8.96
N LEU A 6 38.85 -36.86 8.33
CA LEU A 6 38.09 -37.34 7.17
C LEU A 6 36.63 -37.69 7.52
N LEU A 7 36.37 -38.26 8.69
CA LEU A 7 35.01 -38.56 9.15
C LEU A 7 34.22 -37.29 9.47
N PHE A 8 34.85 -36.31 10.12
CA PHE A 8 34.21 -35.01 10.36
C PHE A 8 33.93 -34.24 9.08
N LEU A 9 34.85 -34.27 8.10
CA LEU A 9 34.63 -33.65 6.80
C LEU A 9 33.48 -34.32 6.04
N GLY A 10 33.39 -35.66 6.08
CA GLY A 10 32.28 -36.41 5.49
C GLY A 10 30.93 -36.08 6.12
N LEU A 11 30.86 -35.97 7.46
CA LEU A 11 29.63 -35.61 8.18
C LEU A 11 29.14 -34.20 7.80
N VAL A 12 30.05 -33.23 7.64
CA VAL A 12 29.73 -31.85 7.25
C VAL A 12 29.23 -31.78 5.80
N VAL A 13 29.83 -32.54 4.88
CA VAL A 13 29.39 -32.57 3.47
C VAL A 13 28.02 -33.26 3.31
N VAL A 14 27.74 -34.31 4.08
CA VAL A 14 26.42 -35.00 4.06
C VAL A 14 25.32 -34.13 4.67
N SER A 15 25.60 -33.41 5.76
CA SER A 15 24.62 -32.50 6.36
C SER A 15 24.36 -31.25 5.52
N ALA A 16 25.38 -30.73 4.82
CA ALA A 16 25.21 -29.61 3.88
C ALA A 16 24.39 -30.01 2.63
N THR A 17 24.45 -31.26 2.18
CA THR A 17 23.69 -31.75 1.02
C THR A 17 22.26 -32.18 1.35
N ALA A 18 21.96 -32.48 2.62
CA ALA A 18 20.60 -32.72 3.10
C ALA A 18 19.79 -31.42 3.28
N PHE A 19 20.47 -30.27 3.46
CA PHE A 19 19.84 -28.97 3.69
C PHE A 19 20.03 -27.95 2.56
N ALA A 20 20.94 -28.21 1.62
CA ALA A 20 20.96 -27.48 0.36
C ALA A 20 19.83 -28.00 -0.53
N PRO A 21 18.93 -27.14 -1.04
CA PRO A 21 18.00 -27.56 -2.07
C PRO A 21 18.87 -28.05 -3.24
N GLN A 22 18.82 -29.36 -3.52
CA GLN A 22 19.40 -29.89 -4.73
C GLN A 22 18.80 -29.09 -5.88
N LEU A 23 19.61 -28.25 -6.52
CA LEU A 23 19.28 -27.55 -7.78
C LEU A 23 19.16 -28.53 -8.95
N PHE A 24 18.86 -29.80 -8.68
CA PHE A 24 18.50 -30.82 -9.63
C PHE A 24 16.98 -30.82 -9.73
N GLY A 25 16.49 -29.89 -10.55
CA GLY A 25 15.26 -30.09 -11.30
C GLY A 25 13.97 -30.24 -10.49
N VAL A 26 13.54 -29.16 -9.82
CA VAL A 26 12.09 -28.90 -9.64
C VAL A 26 11.49 -28.51 -11.00
N ARG A 27 11.64 -29.39 -11.97
CA ARG A 27 11.04 -29.33 -13.30
C ARG A 27 10.64 -30.74 -13.69
N GLU A 28 9.81 -31.36 -12.85
CA GLU A 28 8.77 -32.21 -13.42
C GLU A 28 7.96 -31.33 -14.38
N THR A 29 8.41 -31.33 -15.63
CA THR A 29 7.72 -30.74 -16.78
C THR A 29 6.64 -31.69 -17.29
N GLN A 30 6.13 -32.57 -16.42
CA GLN A 30 4.93 -33.36 -16.67
C GLN A 30 3.69 -32.67 -16.08
N THR A 31 3.64 -31.35 -16.14
CA THR A 31 2.33 -30.69 -16.16
C THR A 31 1.81 -30.78 -17.58
N ILE A 32 0.86 -31.69 -17.79
CA ILE A 32 0.10 -31.84 -19.03
C ILE A 32 -0.58 -30.50 -19.34
N CYS A 33 0.12 -29.62 -20.05
CA CYS A 33 -0.32 -28.27 -20.39
C CYS A 33 -0.75 -28.18 -21.85
N PHE A 34 -1.46 -29.19 -22.37
CA PHE A 34 -2.10 -29.13 -23.69
C PHE A 34 -3.52 -28.54 -23.63
N ALA A 35 -3.75 -27.59 -22.72
CA ALA A 35 -5.00 -26.83 -22.73
C ALA A 35 -4.89 -25.75 -23.81
N LYS A 36 -5.80 -25.76 -24.79
CA LYS A 36 -5.90 -24.73 -25.85
C LYS A 36 -5.93 -23.30 -25.28
N HIS A 37 -6.43 -23.13 -24.05
CA HIS A 37 -6.42 -21.87 -23.31
C HIS A 37 -5.84 -22.07 -21.92
N VAL A 38 -4.80 -21.30 -21.60
CA VAL A 38 -4.17 -21.29 -20.27
C VAL A 38 -4.91 -20.32 -19.35
N ASN A 39 -5.17 -20.73 -18.11
CA ASN A 39 -5.83 -19.89 -17.12
C ASN A 39 -4.97 -18.69 -16.70
N ASP A 40 -5.57 -17.50 -16.65
CA ASP A 40 -4.95 -16.34 -16.02
C ASP A 40 -4.98 -16.49 -14.50
N LYS A 41 -3.80 -16.57 -13.87
CA LYS A 41 -3.64 -16.61 -12.41
C LYS A 41 -2.75 -15.46 -11.92
N ALA A 42 -2.79 -15.20 -10.62
CA ALA A 42 -1.97 -14.21 -9.93
C ALA A 42 -2.00 -12.83 -10.62
N ALA A 43 -0.84 -12.30 -11.01
CA ALA A 43 -0.72 -10.98 -11.62
C ALA A 43 -1.47 -10.84 -12.95
N ARG A 44 -1.58 -11.91 -13.75
CA ARG A 44 -2.32 -11.88 -15.03
C ARG A 44 -3.82 -11.67 -14.79
N TRP A 45 -4.39 -12.38 -13.81
CA TRP A 45 -5.78 -12.21 -13.43
C TRP A 45 -6.06 -10.81 -12.87
N ALA A 46 -5.22 -10.33 -11.95
CA ALA A 46 -5.36 -9.00 -11.37
C ALA A 46 -5.30 -7.89 -12.45
N LYS A 47 -4.37 -8.02 -13.41
CA LYS A 47 -4.28 -7.09 -14.55
C LYS A 47 -5.53 -7.12 -15.42
N ALA A 48 -6.09 -8.30 -15.68
CA ALA A 48 -7.26 -8.47 -16.54
C ALA A 48 -8.55 -7.98 -15.87
N LYS A 49 -8.72 -8.22 -14.57
CA LYS A 49 -9.95 -7.93 -13.84
C LYS A 49 -9.98 -6.57 -13.11
N ARG A 50 -8.88 -5.80 -13.11
CA ARG A 50 -8.89 -4.48 -12.48
C ARG A 50 -9.98 -3.57 -13.07
N PRO A 51 -10.71 -2.79 -12.26
CA PRO A 51 -11.66 -1.79 -12.75
C PRO A 51 -10.97 -0.76 -13.65
N ARG A 52 -11.59 -0.43 -14.79
CA ARG A 52 -11.10 0.59 -15.73
C ARG A 52 -12.28 1.34 -16.32
N LYS A 53 -12.07 2.62 -16.63
CA LYS A 53 -12.97 3.38 -17.50
C LYS A 53 -12.72 2.92 -18.93
N SER A 54 -13.72 2.34 -19.59
CA SER A 54 -13.64 1.90 -20.99
C SER A 54 -14.31 2.89 -21.94
N ARG A 55 -15.28 3.66 -21.45
CA ARG A 55 -16.12 4.53 -22.26
C ARG A 55 -15.47 5.90 -22.46
N PRO A 56 -15.24 6.37 -23.70
CA PRO A 56 -14.56 7.65 -23.97
C PRO A 56 -15.21 8.86 -23.28
N SER A 57 -16.53 8.89 -23.20
CA SER A 57 -17.27 9.98 -22.53
C SER A 57 -17.19 9.96 -21.00
N ASP A 58 -16.73 8.87 -20.38
CA ASP A 58 -16.39 8.85 -18.94
C ASP A 58 -14.91 9.16 -18.70
N ILE A 59 -14.05 8.85 -19.67
CA ILE A 59 -12.63 9.20 -19.66
C ILE A 59 -12.47 10.72 -19.84
N ASN A 60 -13.20 11.32 -20.78
CA ASN A 60 -13.09 12.72 -21.17
C ASN A 60 -13.97 13.66 -20.33
N ARG A 61 -14.46 13.21 -19.16
CA ARG A 61 -15.20 14.10 -18.24
C ARG A 61 -14.23 15.12 -17.66
N THR A 62 -14.49 16.38 -17.93
CA THR A 62 -13.79 17.51 -17.32
C THR A 62 -14.61 18.05 -16.14
N PRO A 63 -13.98 18.68 -15.14
CA PRO A 63 -14.70 19.43 -14.12
C PRO A 63 -15.56 20.53 -14.74
N THR A 64 -16.75 20.75 -14.17
CA THR A 64 -17.63 21.84 -14.61
C THR A 64 -17.00 23.19 -14.29
N THR A 65 -16.83 24.03 -15.31
CA THR A 65 -16.41 25.42 -15.13
C THR A 65 -17.62 26.27 -14.74
N TYR A 66 -17.63 26.77 -13.51
CA TYR A 66 -18.62 27.74 -13.06
C TYR A 66 -18.19 29.15 -13.47
N ALA A 67 -19.14 29.97 -13.91
CA ALA A 67 -18.89 31.38 -14.11
C ALA A 67 -18.65 32.02 -12.74
N ILE A 68 -17.38 32.29 -12.42
CA ILE A 68 -17.04 33.13 -11.29
C ILE A 68 -17.32 34.55 -11.76
N HIS A 69 -18.57 34.99 -11.60
CA HIS A 69 -18.87 36.41 -11.65
C HIS A 69 -17.93 37.08 -10.65
N SER A 70 -17.40 38.24 -10.99
CA SER A 70 -16.51 39.06 -10.16
C SER A 70 -17.25 39.50 -8.89
N PHE A 71 -17.49 38.56 -8.00
CA PHE A 71 -18.10 38.75 -6.71
C PHE A 71 -16.96 39.10 -5.79
N GLN A 72 -16.79 40.38 -5.50
CA GLN A 72 -15.85 40.82 -4.48
C GLN A 72 -16.37 40.26 -3.16
N LYS A 73 -15.79 39.14 -2.70
CA LYS A 73 -16.19 38.53 -1.43
C LYS A 73 -15.92 39.58 -0.33
N PRO A 74 -16.91 39.96 0.48
CA PRO A 74 -16.67 40.86 1.59
C PRO A 74 -15.69 40.21 2.58
N SER A 75 -14.97 41.04 3.33
CA SER A 75 -14.09 40.57 4.40
C SER A 75 -14.90 39.77 5.41
N GLU A 76 -14.43 38.58 5.78
CA GLU A 76 -15.11 37.71 6.75
C GLU A 76 -15.16 38.32 8.15
N TYR A 77 -14.19 39.20 8.47
CA TYR A 77 -14.13 39.93 9.72
C TYR A 77 -13.64 41.35 9.47
N THR A 78 -14.20 42.28 10.24
CA THR A 78 -13.66 43.64 10.37
C THR A 78 -13.01 43.73 11.75
N ILE A 79 -11.72 44.05 11.78
CA ILE A 79 -11.01 44.32 13.04
C ILE A 79 -11.46 45.69 13.52
N SER A 80 -11.99 45.76 14.74
CA SER A 80 -12.33 47.05 15.37
C SER A 80 -11.04 47.71 15.87
N ASP A 81 -10.91 49.02 15.66
CA ASP A 81 -9.81 49.85 16.19
C ASP A 81 -10.00 50.18 17.69
N GLU A 82 -11.11 49.77 18.29
CA GLU A 82 -11.34 49.97 19.73
C GLU A 82 -10.36 49.15 20.56
N PRO A 83 -9.75 49.75 21.61
CA PRO A 83 -8.79 49.06 22.45
C PRO A 83 -9.47 47.90 23.18
N ALA A 84 -8.86 46.72 23.10
CA ALA A 84 -9.38 45.52 23.77
C ALA A 84 -9.51 45.77 25.29
N SER A 85 -10.74 45.72 25.80
CA SER A 85 -10.99 45.73 27.24
C SER A 85 -10.43 44.44 27.85
N PRO A 86 -9.63 44.50 28.93
CA PRO A 86 -9.07 43.31 29.55
C PRO A 86 -10.19 42.42 30.10
N MET A 87 -10.42 41.30 29.43
CA MET A 87 -11.33 40.26 29.91
C MET A 87 -10.62 39.41 30.99
N PRO A 88 -11.20 39.24 32.19
CA PRO A 88 -10.66 38.35 33.18
C PRO A 88 -10.71 36.90 32.67
N LYS A 89 -9.64 36.15 32.94
CA LYS A 89 -9.54 34.73 32.59
C LYS A 89 -10.76 33.98 33.14
N PRO A 90 -11.48 33.19 32.33
CA PRO A 90 -12.61 32.41 32.84
C PRO A 90 -12.12 31.50 33.95
N SER A 91 -12.70 31.68 35.14
CA SER A 91 -12.41 30.82 36.29
C SER A 91 -12.88 29.40 35.97
N ALA A 92 -12.04 28.42 36.27
CA ALA A 92 -12.38 27.01 36.07
C ALA A 92 -13.66 26.68 36.85
N PRO A 93 -14.58 25.87 36.28
CA PRO A 93 -15.78 25.47 37.00
C PRO A 93 -15.37 24.70 38.25
N ALA A 94 -15.91 25.13 39.40
CA ALA A 94 -15.66 24.50 40.70
C ALA A 94 -16.02 23.02 40.62
N ALA A 95 -15.03 22.16 40.89
CA ALA A 95 -15.23 20.72 40.98
C ALA A 95 -16.31 20.43 42.03
N THR A 96 -17.45 19.96 41.57
CA THR A 96 -18.52 19.45 42.43
C THR A 96 -18.00 18.14 43.03
N GLN A 97 -17.65 18.15 44.32
CA GLN A 97 -17.35 16.94 45.06
C GLN A 97 -18.67 16.23 45.38
N GLY A 98 -18.83 15.02 44.85
CA GLY A 98 -19.89 14.07 45.17
C GLY A 98 -19.28 12.70 45.36
#